data_AF-A0A8W8MI42-F1
#
_entry.id   AF-A0A8W8MI42-F1
#
_cell.length_a   1.000
_cell.length_b   1.000
_cell.length_c   1.000
_cell.angle_alpha   90.00
_cell.angle_beta   90.00
_cell.angle_gamma   90.00
#
_symmetry.space_group_name_H-M   'P 1'
#
loop_
_entity.id
_entity.type
_entity.pdbx_description
1 polymer ?
#
loop_
_entity_poly.entity_id
_entity_poly.type
_entity_poly.pdbx_seq_one_letter_code
_entity_poly.pdbx_strand_id
1 'polypeptide(L)'
;HIVKKLESTKITQNNQAVLDHFASLTDDRKTHVLVNTDLLKFNKVVGSDIEIFGKALQLKQADIDGIRMVNSLSVPTQVHQIIQMWKSKNGKLATLGRFTKNLMDAEAAGARIYWDVFDQGVKEVTS
;
A
#
# COMPACT_ATOMS: atom_id res chain seq x y z
N HIS A 1 -13.90 20.39 -37.30
CA HIS A 1 -13.48 20.16 -35.90
C HIS A 1 -13.88 18.76 -35.47
N ILE A 2 -12.93 17.90 -35.10
CA ILE A 2 -13.22 16.57 -34.54
C ILE A 2 -12.75 16.60 -33.09
N VAL A 3 -13.68 16.76 -32.15
CA VAL A 3 -13.41 16.50 -30.74
C VAL A 3 -13.57 14.99 -30.56
N LYS A 4 -12.44 14.25 -30.59
CA LYS A 4 -12.40 12.89 -30.05
C LYS A 4 -12.57 13.00 -28.54
N LYS A 5 -13.81 12.81 -28.09
CA LYS A 5 -14.16 12.59 -26.69
C LYS A 5 -13.55 11.23 -26.32
N LEU A 6 -12.35 11.27 -25.74
CA LEU A 6 -11.69 10.08 -25.22
C LEU A 6 -12.58 9.46 -24.16
N GLU A 7 -12.81 8.18 -24.39
CA GLU A 7 -13.74 7.29 -23.73
C GLU A 7 -13.60 7.35 -22.22
N SER A 8 -14.73 7.57 -21.55
CA SER A 8 -14.85 7.35 -20.12
C SER A 8 -14.51 5.90 -19.82
N THR A 9 -13.31 5.69 -19.27
CA THR A 9 -12.86 4.40 -18.74
C THR A 9 -13.96 3.87 -17.81
N LYS A 10 -14.55 2.74 -18.18
CA LYS A 10 -15.56 2.03 -17.40
C LYS A 10 -14.98 1.75 -16.01
N ILE A 11 -15.39 2.52 -15.01
CA ILE A 11 -15.08 2.25 -13.61
C ILE A 11 -15.86 1.00 -13.24
N THR A 12 -15.18 -0.14 -13.16
CA THR A 12 -15.74 -1.36 -12.56
C THR A 12 -16.01 -1.09 -11.07
N GLN A 13 -17.11 -1.62 -10.52
CA GLN A 13 -17.48 -1.44 -9.10
C GLN A 13 -16.34 -1.73 -8.11
N ASN A 14 -15.40 -2.61 -8.50
CA ASN A 14 -14.20 -2.89 -7.72
C ASN A 14 -13.34 -1.64 -7.50
N ASN A 15 -13.16 -0.79 -8.52
CA ASN A 15 -12.35 0.42 -8.43
C ASN A 15 -12.99 1.52 -7.56
N GLN A 16 -14.31 1.51 -7.38
CA GLN A 16 -14.99 2.50 -6.55
C GLN A 16 -14.71 2.27 -5.06
N ALA A 17 -14.75 1.02 -4.60
CA ALA A 17 -14.40 0.68 -3.21
C ALA A 17 -12.94 1.04 -2.87
N VAL A 18 -12.01 0.84 -3.81
CA VAL A 18 -10.60 1.24 -3.66
C VAL A 18 -10.45 2.76 -3.49
N LEU A 19 -11.21 3.54 -4.27
CA LEU A 19 -11.24 5.01 -4.17
C LEU A 19 -11.78 5.49 -2.81
N ASP A 20 -12.67 4.72 -2.19
CA ASP A 20 -13.31 5.07 -0.93
C ASP A 20 -12.32 5.03 0.26
N HIS A 21 -11.29 4.17 0.24
CA HIS A 21 -10.31 4.07 1.33
C HIS A 21 -9.38 5.29 1.45
N PHE A 22 -8.95 5.88 0.34
CA PHE A 22 -8.16 7.13 0.40
C PHE A 22 -9.04 8.33 0.73
N ALA A 23 -10.28 8.36 0.20
CA ALA A 23 -11.24 9.41 0.48
C ALA A 23 -11.70 9.43 1.94
N SER A 24 -11.76 8.28 2.60
CA SER A 24 -12.16 8.15 4.01
C SER A 24 -11.12 8.67 5.01
N LEU A 25 -9.85 8.83 4.60
CA LEU A 25 -8.83 9.45 5.42
C LEU A 25 -9.03 10.97 5.49
N THR A 26 -9.10 11.52 6.70
CA THR A 26 -9.01 12.98 6.93
C THR A 26 -7.64 13.49 6.49
N ASP A 27 -7.53 14.79 6.21
CA ASP A 27 -6.27 15.37 5.71
C ASP A 27 -5.13 15.25 6.73
N ASP A 28 -5.43 15.38 8.02
CA ASP A 28 -4.46 15.12 9.10
C ASP A 28 -3.95 13.68 9.04
N ARG A 29 -4.85 12.69 8.86
CA ARG A 29 -4.45 11.28 8.72
C ARG A 29 -3.62 11.03 7.47
N LYS A 30 -3.95 11.66 6.33
CA LYS A 30 -3.16 11.52 5.09
C LYS A 30 -1.72 12.00 5.24
N THR A 31 -1.50 13.01 6.08
CA THR A 31 -0.18 13.61 6.33
C THR A 31 0.59 12.97 7.49
N HIS A 32 -0.05 12.13 8.31
CA HIS A 32 0.61 11.36 9.37
C HIS A 32 1.81 10.58 8.84
N VAL A 33 3.00 10.87 9.38
CA VAL A 33 4.24 10.20 9.01
C VAL A 33 4.32 8.88 9.78
N LEU A 34 4.34 7.76 9.07
CA LEU A 34 4.40 6.44 9.69
C LEU A 34 5.76 6.22 10.35
N VAL A 35 5.80 5.97 11.65
CA VAL A 35 7.02 5.58 12.38
C VAL A 35 7.17 4.07 12.46
N ASN A 36 8.35 3.56 12.84
CA ASN A 36 8.63 2.11 12.83
C ASN A 36 7.63 1.27 13.63
N THR A 37 7.12 1.81 14.74
CA THR A 37 6.08 1.16 15.56
C THR A 37 4.74 1.06 14.82
N ASP A 38 4.40 2.05 13.99
CA ASP A 38 3.17 2.07 13.18
C ASP A 38 3.20 0.96 12.12
N LEU A 39 4.37 0.71 11.52
CA LEU A 39 4.52 -0.23 10.42
C LEU A 39 4.15 -1.67 10.79
N LEU A 40 4.24 -2.03 12.08
CA LEU A 40 3.83 -3.35 12.57
C LEU A 40 2.32 -3.58 12.40
N LYS A 41 1.51 -2.51 12.40
CA LYS A 41 0.05 -2.59 12.24
C LYS A 41 -0.38 -2.98 10.83
N PHE A 42 0.53 -2.87 9.87
CA PHE A 42 0.27 -3.13 8.45
C PHE A 42 0.99 -4.39 7.94
N ASN A 43 1.59 -5.21 8.81
CA ASN A 43 2.36 -6.38 8.40
C ASN A 43 1.52 -7.52 7.79
N LYS A 44 0.19 -7.43 7.85
CA LYS A 44 -0.74 -8.38 7.23
C LYS A 44 -1.63 -7.72 6.17
N VAL A 45 -1.28 -6.52 5.70
CA VAL A 45 -2.11 -5.77 4.76
C VAL A 45 -2.14 -6.38 3.35
N VAL A 46 -1.15 -7.23 3.03
CA VAL A 46 -1.07 -7.98 1.77
C VAL A 46 -0.90 -9.47 2.05
N GLY A 47 -1.50 -10.28 1.19
CA GLY A 47 -1.33 -11.74 1.18
C GLY A 47 -0.02 -12.18 0.53
N SER A 48 -0.09 -13.19 -0.33
CA SER A 48 1.07 -13.76 -1.03
C SER A 48 1.60 -12.88 -2.18
N ASP A 49 0.92 -11.80 -2.53
CA ASP A 49 1.23 -10.94 -3.69
C ASP A 49 2.35 -9.92 -3.41
N ILE A 50 3.38 -10.39 -2.72
CA ILE A 50 4.50 -9.63 -2.18
C ILE A 50 5.29 -8.91 -3.27
N GLU A 51 5.42 -9.53 -4.44
CA GLU A 51 6.11 -8.93 -5.58
C GLU A 51 5.36 -7.71 -6.13
N ILE A 52 4.04 -7.83 -6.32
CA ILE A 52 3.19 -6.73 -6.81
C ILE A 52 3.21 -5.58 -5.79
N PHE A 53 3.07 -5.91 -4.50
CA PHE A 53 3.13 -4.92 -3.42
C PHE A 53 4.48 -4.20 -3.33
N GLY A 54 5.59 -4.94 -3.39
CA GLY A 54 6.94 -4.35 -3.39
C GLY A 54 7.19 -3.43 -4.58
N LYS A 55 6.69 -3.80 -5.77
CA LYS A 55 6.77 -2.96 -6.98
C LYS A 55 5.92 -1.70 -6.88
N ALA A 56 4.72 -1.79 -6.30
CA ALA A 56 3.87 -0.62 -6.06
C ALA A 56 4.52 0.37 -5.07
N LEU A 57 5.32 -0.14 -4.12
CA LEU A 57 6.17 0.67 -3.24
C LEU A 57 7.47 1.18 -3.91
N GLN A 58 7.64 0.94 -5.21
CA GLN A 58 8.78 1.35 -6.02
C GLN A 58 10.12 0.79 -5.50
N LEU A 59 10.10 -0.42 -4.94
CA LEU A 59 11.31 -1.17 -4.60
C LEU A 59 11.86 -1.89 -5.84
N LYS A 60 13.16 -2.19 -5.83
CA LYS A 60 13.79 -2.94 -6.93
C LYS A 60 13.49 -4.44 -6.76
N GLN A 61 13.43 -5.16 -7.88
CA GLN A 61 13.22 -6.61 -7.88
C GLN A 61 14.23 -7.35 -6.98
N ALA A 62 15.50 -6.99 -7.07
CA ALA A 62 16.55 -7.60 -6.24
C ALA A 62 16.32 -7.43 -4.73
N ASP A 63 15.79 -6.28 -4.31
CA ASP A 63 15.49 -6.04 -2.89
C ASP A 63 14.31 -6.91 -2.43
N ILE A 64 13.27 -7.01 -3.26
CA ILE A 64 12.09 -7.85 -3.01
C ILE A 64 12.48 -9.32 -2.92
N ASP A 65 13.28 -9.80 -3.87
CA ASP A 65 13.74 -11.20 -3.90
C ASP A 65 14.64 -11.51 -2.71
N GLY A 66 15.52 -10.58 -2.32
CA GLY A 66 16.33 -10.69 -1.10
C GLY A 66 15.47 -10.86 0.15
N ILE A 67 14.43 -10.05 0.31
CA ILE A 67 13.49 -10.14 1.45
C ILE A 67 12.75 -11.48 1.44
N ARG A 68 12.25 -11.92 0.27
CA ARG A 68 11.53 -13.20 0.11
C ARG A 68 12.42 -14.39 0.44
N MET A 69 13.68 -14.36 0.01
CA MET A 69 14.64 -15.44 0.26
C MET A 69 14.99 -15.55 1.75
N VAL A 70 15.26 -14.42 2.41
CA VAL A 70 15.62 -14.39 3.85
C VAL A 70 14.44 -14.78 4.74
N ASN A 71 13.21 -14.44 4.35
CA ASN A 71 12.01 -14.60 5.18
C ASN A 71 11.01 -15.59 4.57
N SER A 72 11.48 -16.64 3.89
CA SER A 72 10.68 -17.52 3.03
C SER A 72 9.46 -18.16 3.71
N LEU A 73 9.49 -18.33 5.03
CA LEU A 73 8.42 -18.99 5.81
C LEU A 73 7.41 -18.02 6.43
N SER A 74 7.59 -16.70 6.32
CA SER A 74 6.72 -15.72 6.97
C SER A 74 6.36 -14.57 6.04
N VAL A 75 5.19 -14.68 5.41
CA VAL A 75 4.59 -13.60 4.62
C VAL A 75 4.45 -12.31 5.43
N PRO A 76 3.97 -12.31 6.70
CA PRO A 76 3.88 -11.08 7.46
C PRO A 76 5.24 -10.41 7.71
N THR A 77 6.30 -11.23 7.91
CA THR A 77 7.65 -10.70 8.06
C THR A 77 8.14 -10.09 6.74
N GLN A 78 7.86 -10.73 5.59
CA GLN A 78 8.19 -10.18 4.27
C GLN A 78 7.50 -8.82 4.03
N VAL A 79 6.19 -8.73 4.30
CA VAL A 79 5.43 -7.48 4.19
C VAL A 79 6.04 -6.41 5.09
N HIS A 80 6.32 -6.73 6.36
CA HIS A 80 6.92 -5.79 7.28
C HIS A 80 8.28 -5.26 6.79
N GLN A 81 9.17 -6.14 6.33
CA GLN A 81 10.48 -5.76 5.79
C GLN A 81 10.37 -4.88 4.55
N ILE A 82 9.43 -5.18 3.64
CA ILE A 82 9.15 -4.34 2.47
C ILE A 82 8.70 -2.93 2.90
N ILE A 83 7.78 -2.83 3.86
CA ILE A 83 7.28 -1.55 4.37
C ILE A 83 8.41 -0.77 5.06
N GLN A 84 9.26 -1.44 5.84
CA GLN A 84 10.42 -0.81 6.49
C GLN A 84 11.41 -0.25 5.46
N MET A 85 11.70 -1.01 4.40
CA MET A 85 12.58 -0.55 3.33
C MET A 85 11.99 0.66 2.58
N TRP A 86 10.68 0.61 2.27
CA TRP A 86 9.96 1.74 1.69
C TRP A 86 10.01 2.98 2.60
N LYS A 87 9.80 2.82 3.91
CA LYS A 87 9.90 3.91 4.90
C LYS A 87 11.29 4.51 4.94
N SER A 88 12.33 3.66 4.94
CA SER A 88 13.73 4.09 4.93
C SER A 88 14.04 4.95 3.69
N LYS A 89 13.61 4.50 2.50
CA LYS A 89 13.80 5.23 1.24
C LYS A 89 13.07 6.58 1.19
N ASN A 90 11.90 6.68 1.82
CA ASN A 90 11.04 7.87 1.73
C ASN A 90 11.17 8.84 2.91
N GLY A 91 11.79 8.44 4.02
CA GLY A 91 12.02 9.32 5.17
C GLY A 91 10.72 9.94 5.69
N LYS A 92 10.65 11.27 5.77
CA LYS A 92 9.45 12.00 6.23
C LYS A 92 8.29 11.98 5.21
N LEU A 93 8.54 11.57 3.97
CA LEU A 93 7.51 11.46 2.92
C LEU A 93 6.75 10.13 2.96
N ALA A 94 7.10 9.24 3.87
CA ALA A 94 6.41 7.97 4.10
C ALA A 94 5.14 8.20 4.95
N THR A 95 4.20 8.95 4.41
CA THR A 95 2.94 9.24 5.09
C THR A 95 1.91 8.14 4.88
N LEU A 96 0.91 8.08 5.76
CA LEU A 96 -0.21 7.15 5.62
C LEU A 96 -0.95 7.35 4.30
N GLY A 97 -1.16 8.59 3.87
CA GLY A 97 -1.78 8.88 2.58
C GLY A 97 -0.98 8.32 1.40
N ARG A 98 0.35 8.45 1.43
CA ARG A 98 1.20 7.87 0.37
C ARG A 98 1.22 6.35 0.41
N PHE A 99 1.24 5.77 1.61
CA PHE A 99 1.14 4.32 1.79
C PHE A 99 -0.18 3.77 1.21
N THR A 100 -1.29 4.44 1.52
CA THR A 100 -2.63 4.10 1.01
C THR A 100 -2.65 4.10 -0.52
N LYS A 101 -2.11 5.13 -1.17
CA LYS A 101 -2.01 5.17 -2.64
C LYS A 101 -1.23 3.98 -3.20
N ASN A 102 -0.10 3.62 -2.58
CA ASN A 102 0.67 2.46 -3.04
C ASN A 102 -0.11 1.13 -2.86
N LEU A 103 -0.95 1.01 -1.83
CA LEU A 103 -1.85 -0.14 -1.67
C LEU A 103 -2.92 -0.19 -2.77
N MET A 104 -3.52 0.96 -3.09
CA MET A 104 -4.47 1.07 -4.22
C MET A 104 -3.81 0.70 -5.55
N ASP A 105 -2.57 1.15 -5.78
CA ASP A 105 -1.81 0.82 -6.99
C ASP A 105 -1.47 -0.68 -7.05
N ALA A 106 -1.15 -1.30 -5.90
CA ALA A 106 -0.91 -2.74 -5.81
C ALA A 106 -2.19 -3.54 -6.12
N GLU A 107 -3.33 -3.13 -5.58
CA GLU A 107 -4.62 -3.77 -5.84
C GLU A 107 -5.04 -3.64 -7.30
N ALA A 108 -4.88 -2.46 -7.89
CA ALA A 108 -5.13 -2.24 -9.30
C ALA A 108 -4.23 -3.10 -10.20
N ALA A 109 -3.03 -3.44 -9.73
CA ALA A 109 -2.11 -4.37 -10.38
C ALA A 109 -2.39 -5.85 -10.07
N GLY A 110 -3.42 -6.15 -9.27
CA GLY A 110 -3.90 -7.51 -8.99
C GLY A 110 -3.50 -8.09 -7.64
N ALA A 111 -2.84 -7.34 -6.74
CA ALA A 111 -2.56 -7.81 -5.40
C ALA A 111 -3.82 -7.88 -4.53
N ARG A 112 -3.94 -8.91 -3.70
CA ARG A 112 -4.98 -8.96 -2.67
C ARG A 112 -4.59 -8.09 -1.47
N ILE A 113 -5.30 -6.97 -1.31
CA ILE A 113 -5.17 -6.08 -0.16
C ILE A 113 -6.26 -6.40 0.87
N TYR A 114 -5.86 -6.54 2.14
CA TYR A 114 -6.76 -6.72 3.26
C TYR A 114 -7.11 -5.36 3.86
N TRP A 115 -8.07 -4.67 3.24
CA TRP A 115 -8.47 -3.32 3.63
C TRP A 115 -9.07 -3.24 5.04
N ASP A 116 -9.67 -4.31 5.55
CA ASP A 116 -10.12 -4.43 6.94
C ASP A 116 -8.94 -4.35 7.92
N VAL A 117 -7.83 -5.04 7.61
CA VAL A 117 -6.58 -4.96 8.36
C VAL A 117 -5.98 -3.56 8.26
N PHE A 118 -6.01 -2.96 7.07
CA PHE A 118 -5.54 -1.59 6.87
C PHE A 118 -6.33 -0.60 7.73
N ASP A 119 -7.66 -0.62 7.66
CA ASP A 119 -8.54 0.31 8.39
C ASP A 119 -8.38 0.18 9.90
N GLN A 120 -8.18 -1.04 10.41
CA GLN A 120 -7.85 -1.27 11.80
C GLN A 120 -6.48 -0.67 12.17
N GLY A 121 -5.46 -0.87 11.32
CA GLY A 121 -4.15 -0.25 11.51
C GLY A 121 -4.20 1.28 11.52
N VAL A 122 -4.99 1.89 10.64
CA VAL A 122 -5.21 3.35 10.62
C VAL A 122 -5.76 3.85 11.94
N LYS A 123 -6.76 3.18 12.50
CA LYS A 123 -7.31 3.54 13.82
C LYS A 123 -6.23 3.50 14.88
N GLU A 124 -5.43 2.44 14.93
CA GLU A 124 -4.41 2.26 15.97
C GLU A 124 -3.24 3.25 15.91
N VAL A 125 -2.90 3.78 14.73
CA VAL A 125 -1.75 4.70 14.56
C VAL A 125 -2.16 6.18 14.55
N THR A 126 -3.47 6.47 14.57
CA THR A 126 -4.02 7.84 14.55
C THR A 126 -5.02 8.11 15.67
N SER A 127 -5.07 7.24 16.68
CA SER A 127 -5.83 7.44 17.93
C SER A 127 -5.06 8.28 18.94
#